data_AF-A0A818TDA5-F1
#
_entry.id   AF-A0A818TDA5-F1
#
_cell.length_a   1.000
_cell.length_b   1.000
_cell.length_c   1.000
_cell.angle_alpha   90.00
_cell.angle_beta   90.00
_cell.angle_gamma   90.00
#
_symmetry.space_group_name_H-M   'P 1'
#
loop_
_entity.id
_entity.type
_entity.pdbx_description
1 polymer ?
#
loop_
_entity_poly.entity_id
_entity_poly.type
_entity_poly.pdbx_seq_one_letter_code
_entity_poly.pdbx_strand_id
1 'polypeptide(L)'
;MLTCPAKVLIEPCIKYPCPFYDGFDSNGNWFFNYFTSVCSNAFQQLYKNNSGAVDSWSKFWIKIAQTFGSYSNVLGYELINEPWFGNIYKDPTIFSPYEAGCRNLLPVYNILNAAIRTVDTQTLLFYEPVTYAIDANGFPLGTGFNTVPGGNLSANLSVLSYHWYCTTLSIGLPIPVTLPPGVTLLTTGTTCNIQGDLIFQAVDNDITQTRGSSFLTEFGFDGRTNTGAQQNDYVLDKSDQYFQSWTVWGQSFINESNNIQYDILSQFNRPYAYAIAGTPLFMFYDRNDTHCFILKYTIDLTITCPSQIYLPSTIYPRPNGYNITLTCELSSNINADDPNSIDINTTNSTANGCCAIVIICPT
;
A
#
# COMPACT_ATOMS: atom_id res chain seq x y z
N MET A 1 -54.52 -0.99 5.31
CA MET A 1 -53.44 -0.35 6.09
C MET A 1 -52.47 -1.44 6.49
N LEU A 2 -51.30 -1.50 5.86
CA LEU A 2 -50.23 -2.42 6.25
C LEU A 2 -49.57 -1.82 7.50
N THR A 3 -49.80 -2.43 8.66
CA THR A 3 -49.10 -2.09 9.90
C THR A 3 -47.65 -2.53 9.75
N CYS A 4 -46.71 -1.59 9.88
CA CYS A 4 -45.29 -1.92 10.07
C CYS A 4 -45.17 -2.93 11.22
N PRO A 5 -44.49 -4.06 11.05
CA PRO A 5 -44.22 -4.94 12.18
C PRO A 5 -43.36 -4.18 13.19
N ALA A 6 -43.70 -4.36 14.46
CA ALA A 6 -43.03 -3.73 15.58
C ALA A 6 -41.51 -3.88 15.49
N LYS A 7 -40.76 -2.84 15.86
CA LYS A 7 -39.32 -2.92 16.13
C LYS A 7 -39.09 -4.09 17.07
N VAL A 8 -38.63 -5.22 16.53
CA VAL A 8 -37.94 -6.23 17.33
C VAL A 8 -36.62 -5.56 17.71
N LEU A 9 -36.58 -4.98 18.90
CA LEU A 9 -35.32 -4.76 19.61
C LEU A 9 -34.81 -6.17 19.92
N ILE A 10 -34.06 -6.75 18.99
CA ILE A 10 -33.25 -7.94 19.25
C ILE A 10 -32.32 -7.51 20.37
N GLU A 11 -32.44 -8.11 21.56
CA GLU A 11 -31.46 -7.92 22.62
C GLU A 11 -30.07 -8.13 21.99
N PRO A 12 -29.14 -7.17 22.12
CA PRO A 12 -27.86 -7.28 21.45
C PRO A 12 -27.18 -8.52 22.01
N CYS A 13 -27.00 -9.52 21.18
CA CYS A 13 -26.30 -10.74 21.55
C CYS A 13 -24.80 -10.38 21.64
N ILE A 14 -24.31 -10.23 22.87
CA ILE A 14 -22.97 -9.72 23.23
C ILE A 14 -21.97 -10.86 23.50
N LYS A 15 -22.38 -12.13 23.36
CA LYS A 15 -21.49 -13.28 23.61
C LYS A 15 -20.76 -13.65 22.33
N TYR A 16 -19.44 -13.77 22.37
CA TYR A 16 -18.67 -14.34 21.25
C TYR A 16 -19.14 -15.78 20.96
N PRO A 17 -19.29 -16.21 19.69
CA PRO A 17 -18.99 -15.51 18.43
C PRO A 17 -20.21 -14.86 17.74
N CYS A 18 -21.14 -14.27 18.49
CA CYS A 18 -22.34 -13.63 17.91
C CYS A 18 -22.01 -12.58 16.84
N PRO A 19 -22.73 -12.55 15.69
CA PRO A 19 -23.98 -13.24 15.35
C PRO A 19 -23.80 -14.67 14.84
N PHE A 20 -22.58 -15.19 14.80
CA PHE A 20 -22.29 -16.54 14.37
C PHE A 20 -22.53 -17.55 15.50
N TYR A 21 -22.66 -18.83 15.12
CA TYR A 21 -22.86 -19.94 16.04
C TYR A 21 -21.51 -20.45 16.59
N ASP A 22 -21.52 -21.07 17.78
CA ASP A 22 -20.33 -21.71 18.37
C ASP A 22 -19.75 -22.76 17.40
N GLY A 23 -18.45 -22.69 17.12
CA GLY A 23 -17.78 -23.53 16.11
C GLY A 23 -17.72 -22.92 14.70
N PHE A 24 -18.31 -21.73 14.48
CA PHE A 24 -18.12 -21.00 13.23
C PHE A 24 -16.65 -20.60 13.00
N ASP A 25 -15.91 -20.29 14.06
CA ASP A 25 -14.46 -20.06 14.03
C ASP A 25 -13.67 -21.30 13.58
N SER A 26 -14.12 -22.50 13.94
CA SER A 26 -13.50 -23.79 13.59
C SER A 26 -13.57 -24.14 12.10
N ASN A 27 -14.37 -23.42 11.31
CA ASN A 27 -14.45 -23.53 9.85
C ASN A 27 -13.46 -22.61 9.10
N GLY A 28 -12.53 -21.95 9.80
CA GLY A 28 -11.23 -21.60 9.23
C GLY A 28 -11.09 -20.27 8.49
N ASN A 29 -12.04 -19.32 8.60
CA ASN A 29 -11.86 -17.99 8.03
C ASN A 29 -11.81 -16.91 9.13
N TRP A 30 -10.58 -16.58 9.54
CA TRP A 30 -10.26 -15.59 10.58
C TRP A 30 -10.94 -14.24 10.37
N PHE A 31 -11.15 -13.84 9.10
CA PHE A 31 -11.74 -12.55 8.72
C PHE A 31 -13.14 -12.37 9.30
N PHE A 32 -13.95 -13.42 9.33
CA PHE A 32 -15.31 -13.29 9.86
C PHE A 32 -15.35 -13.02 11.37
N ASN A 33 -14.27 -13.27 12.11
CA ASN A 33 -14.22 -12.90 13.53
C ASN A 33 -14.37 -11.39 13.75
N TYR A 34 -13.96 -10.56 12.78
CA TYR A 34 -14.12 -9.10 12.82
C TYR A 34 -15.60 -8.68 12.85
N PHE A 35 -16.47 -9.42 12.16
CA PHE A 35 -17.89 -9.18 12.16
C PHE A 35 -18.58 -9.54 13.48
N THR A 36 -17.91 -10.19 14.44
CA THR A 36 -18.55 -10.48 15.73
C THR A 36 -18.85 -9.21 16.52
N SER A 37 -19.93 -9.22 17.29
CA SER A 37 -20.35 -8.08 18.11
C SER A 37 -19.31 -7.70 19.17
N VAL A 38 -18.62 -8.70 19.73
CA VAL A 38 -17.54 -8.50 20.70
C VAL A 38 -16.33 -7.83 20.05
N CYS A 39 -15.89 -8.30 18.87
CA CYS A 39 -14.76 -7.71 18.16
C CYS A 39 -15.06 -6.26 17.72
N SER A 40 -16.21 -6.05 17.08
CA SER A 40 -16.69 -4.73 16.68
C SER A 40 -16.81 -3.76 17.87
N ASN A 41 -17.25 -4.25 19.03
CA ASN A 41 -17.28 -3.45 20.26
C ASN A 41 -15.90 -3.15 20.85
N ALA A 42 -14.94 -4.08 20.75
CA ALA A 42 -13.57 -3.88 21.21
C ALA A 42 -12.87 -2.77 20.41
N PHE A 43 -12.96 -2.79 19.08
CA PHE A 43 -12.45 -1.70 18.24
C PHE A 43 -13.10 -0.35 18.57
N GLN A 44 -14.42 -0.33 18.78
CA GLN A 44 -15.07 0.92 19.15
C GLN A 44 -14.58 1.47 20.50
N GLN A 45 -14.33 0.59 21.48
CA GLN A 45 -13.77 0.97 22.77
C GLN A 45 -12.33 1.49 22.64
N LEU A 46 -11.51 0.86 21.80
CA LEU A 46 -10.17 1.34 21.46
C LEU A 46 -10.25 2.79 20.95
N TYR A 47 -11.08 3.06 19.95
CA TYR A 47 -11.19 4.39 19.34
C TYR A 47 -11.82 5.46 20.26
N LYS A 48 -12.67 5.05 21.22
CA LYS A 48 -13.25 5.98 22.21
C LYS A 48 -12.40 6.16 23.46
N ASN A 49 -11.16 5.68 23.43
CA ASN A 49 -10.25 5.72 24.58
C ASN A 49 -10.86 5.11 25.85
N ASN A 50 -11.71 4.08 25.71
CA ASN A 50 -12.29 3.42 26.86
C ASN A 50 -11.16 2.83 27.71
N SER A 51 -11.21 3.03 29.03
CA SER A 51 -10.17 2.58 29.95
C SER A 51 -8.74 3.06 29.61
N GLY A 52 -8.58 4.18 28.88
CA GLY A 52 -7.26 4.72 28.52
C GLY A 52 -6.54 3.95 27.41
N ALA A 53 -7.28 3.31 26.51
CA ALA A 53 -6.71 2.52 25.42
C ALA A 53 -5.85 3.36 24.45
N VAL A 54 -6.32 4.53 24.01
CA VAL A 54 -5.56 5.46 23.15
C VAL A 54 -4.38 6.05 23.92
N ASP A 55 -4.51 6.29 25.23
CA ASP A 55 -3.40 6.77 26.05
C ASP A 55 -2.27 5.73 26.13
N SER A 56 -2.65 4.46 26.28
CA SER A 56 -1.70 3.34 26.29
C SER A 56 -1.06 3.13 24.92
N TRP A 57 -1.84 3.27 23.85
CA TRP A 57 -1.35 3.22 22.47
C TRP A 57 -0.38 4.37 22.16
N SER A 58 -0.67 5.57 22.65
CA SER A 58 0.23 6.73 22.54
C SER A 58 1.55 6.47 23.26
N LYS A 59 1.52 5.88 24.47
CA LYS A 59 2.74 5.52 25.21
C LYS A 59 3.57 4.46 24.48
N PHE A 60 2.92 3.48 23.86
CA PHE A 60 3.60 2.51 23.00
C PHE A 60 4.34 3.21 21.86
N TRP A 61 3.65 4.08 21.11
CA TRP A 61 4.26 4.77 19.99
C TRP A 61 5.36 5.76 20.39
N ILE A 62 5.21 6.46 21.51
CA ILE A 62 6.29 7.28 22.09
C ILE A 62 7.52 6.41 22.35
N LYS A 63 7.35 5.22 22.92
CA LYS A 63 8.48 4.32 23.21
C LYS A 63 9.16 3.82 21.94
N ILE A 64 8.40 3.48 20.91
CA ILE A 64 8.94 3.09 19.60
C ILE A 64 9.71 4.26 18.98
N ALA A 65 9.11 5.44 18.91
CA ALA A 65 9.73 6.64 18.34
C ALA A 65 11.01 7.07 19.09
N GLN A 66 11.02 7.02 20.43
CA GLN A 66 12.24 7.26 21.22
C GLN A 66 13.36 6.25 20.92
N THR A 67 13.00 5.02 20.55
CA THR A 67 13.97 3.95 20.31
C THR A 67 14.51 4.04 18.88
N PHE A 68 13.66 4.33 17.90
CA PHE A 68 13.99 4.19 16.49
C PHE A 68 14.13 5.52 15.73
N GLY A 69 13.72 6.65 16.29
CA GLY A 69 13.68 7.94 15.56
C GLY A 69 15.04 8.50 15.15
N SER A 70 16.14 8.00 15.71
CA SER A 70 17.50 8.35 15.29
C SER A 70 18.08 7.44 14.21
N TYR A 71 17.38 6.38 13.81
CA TYR A 71 17.87 5.39 12.86
C TYR A 71 17.48 5.77 11.43
N SER A 72 18.47 6.11 10.61
CA SER A 72 18.25 6.55 9.22
C SER A 72 17.69 5.45 8.31
N ASN A 73 17.77 4.18 8.72
CA ASN A 73 17.24 3.03 8.00
C ASN A 73 15.80 2.66 8.42
N VAL A 74 15.17 3.44 9.30
CA VAL A 74 13.75 3.30 9.63
C VAL A 74 12.98 4.30 8.77
N LEU A 75 12.20 3.79 7.82
CA LEU A 75 11.44 4.62 6.89
C LEU A 75 10.29 5.37 7.58
N GLY A 76 9.52 4.66 8.42
CA GLY A 76 8.31 5.20 9.00
C GLY A 76 7.65 4.30 10.06
N TYR A 77 6.57 4.81 10.63
CA TYR A 77 5.72 4.13 11.61
C TYR A 77 4.31 3.94 11.08
N GLU A 78 3.89 2.70 10.88
CA GLU A 78 2.51 2.36 10.50
C GLU A 78 1.64 2.18 11.74
N LEU A 79 0.69 3.09 11.93
CA LEU A 79 -0.03 3.25 13.20
C LEU A 79 -0.78 1.99 13.62
N ILE A 80 -1.45 1.33 12.67
CA ILE A 80 -2.23 0.11 12.83
C ILE A 80 -2.45 -0.53 11.46
N ASN A 81 -2.33 -1.85 11.44
CA ASN A 81 -2.66 -2.70 10.30
C ASN A 81 -4.17 -2.94 10.21
N GLU A 82 -4.77 -2.76 9.03
CA GLU A 82 -6.15 -3.10 8.71
C GLU A 82 -7.18 -2.71 9.80
N PRO A 83 -7.31 -1.42 10.13
CA PRO A 83 -8.18 -0.99 11.21
C PRO A 83 -9.65 -1.31 10.91
N TRP A 84 -10.32 -1.99 11.86
CA TRP A 84 -11.74 -2.26 11.74
C TRP A 84 -12.58 -1.00 11.97
N PHE A 85 -13.76 -0.92 11.37
CA PHE A 85 -14.56 0.30 11.34
C PHE A 85 -15.24 0.65 12.68
N GLY A 86 -15.48 -0.32 13.56
CA GLY A 86 -16.03 -0.10 14.92
C GLY A 86 -17.30 -0.90 15.18
N ASN A 87 -18.19 -0.37 16.03
CA ASN A 87 -19.35 -1.13 16.54
C ASN A 87 -20.62 -0.92 15.70
N ILE A 88 -20.72 -1.69 14.61
CA ILE A 88 -21.87 -1.80 13.70
C ILE A 88 -23.18 -2.08 14.43
N TYR A 89 -23.16 -2.89 15.49
CA TYR A 89 -24.36 -3.33 16.20
C TYR A 89 -24.96 -2.23 17.07
N LYS A 90 -24.14 -1.26 17.48
CA LYS A 90 -24.58 -0.09 18.24
C LYS A 90 -24.92 1.09 17.32
N ASP A 91 -24.14 1.26 16.26
CA ASP A 91 -24.33 2.30 15.26
C ASP A 91 -24.03 1.77 13.86
N PRO A 92 -25.06 1.39 13.08
CA PRO A 92 -24.87 0.86 11.73
C PRO A 92 -24.25 1.87 10.75
N THR A 93 -24.31 3.18 11.03
CA THR A 93 -23.71 4.20 10.15
C THR A 93 -22.20 4.05 10.06
N ILE A 94 -21.57 3.48 11.08
CA ILE A 94 -20.12 3.26 11.12
C ILE A 94 -19.63 2.21 10.11
N PHE A 95 -20.53 1.47 9.46
CA PHE A 95 -20.18 0.63 8.31
C PHE A 95 -19.80 1.45 7.07
N SER A 96 -20.15 2.74 7.02
CA SER A 96 -19.62 3.64 5.99
C SER A 96 -18.15 3.93 6.27
N PRO A 97 -17.21 3.66 5.33
CA PRO A 97 -15.81 4.02 5.48
C PRO A 97 -15.58 5.50 5.78
N TYR A 98 -16.40 6.37 5.18
CA TYR A 98 -16.37 7.80 5.47
C TYR A 98 -16.65 8.09 6.94
N GLU A 99 -17.71 7.51 7.49
CA GLU A 99 -18.10 7.70 8.89
C GLU A 99 -17.06 7.12 9.85
N ALA A 100 -16.55 5.93 9.56
CA ALA A 100 -15.52 5.28 10.37
C ALA A 100 -14.19 6.06 10.35
N GLY A 101 -13.72 6.45 9.18
CA GLY A 101 -12.51 7.26 9.01
C GLY A 101 -12.61 8.58 9.77
N CYS A 102 -13.71 9.32 9.59
CA CYS A 102 -13.90 10.63 10.18
C CYS A 102 -14.15 10.58 11.71
N ARG A 103 -14.92 9.61 12.21
CA ARG A 103 -15.38 9.59 13.62
C ARG A 103 -14.56 8.70 14.54
N ASN A 104 -13.83 7.74 13.98
CA ASN A 104 -13.01 6.80 14.75
C ASN A 104 -11.52 6.96 14.44
N LEU A 105 -11.09 6.84 13.18
CA LEU A 105 -9.66 6.73 12.87
C LEU A 105 -8.92 8.07 12.91
N LEU A 106 -9.33 9.06 12.13
CA LEU A 106 -8.62 10.34 12.02
C LEU A 106 -8.45 11.06 13.38
N PRO A 107 -9.46 11.12 14.28
CA PRO A 107 -9.28 11.70 15.61
C PRO A 107 -8.21 10.99 16.44
N VAL A 108 -8.16 9.65 16.38
CA VAL A 108 -7.16 8.85 17.09
C VAL A 108 -5.78 9.06 16.47
N TYR A 109 -5.68 9.03 15.14
CA TYR A 109 -4.41 9.26 14.44
C TYR A 109 -3.83 10.65 14.71
N ASN A 110 -4.68 11.67 14.86
CA ASN A 110 -4.24 13.00 15.31
C ASN A 110 -3.60 12.97 16.70
N ILE A 111 -4.17 12.21 17.64
CA ILE A 111 -3.61 12.02 18.98
C ILE A 111 -2.27 11.27 18.92
N LEU A 112 -2.20 10.19 18.15
CA LEU A 112 -0.98 9.38 17.99
C LEU A 112 0.13 10.17 17.31
N ASN A 113 -0.17 10.92 16.24
CA ASN A 113 0.79 11.82 15.61
C ASN A 113 1.32 12.84 16.63
N ALA A 114 0.43 13.54 17.35
CA ALA A 114 0.85 14.51 18.34
C ALA A 114 1.76 13.90 19.42
N ALA A 115 1.45 12.68 19.88
CA ALA A 115 2.26 11.94 20.83
C ALA A 115 3.66 11.60 20.28
N ILE A 116 3.73 11.02 19.07
CA ILE A 116 5.00 10.68 18.40
C ILE A 116 5.86 11.95 18.20
N ARG A 117 5.25 13.05 17.74
CA ARG A 117 5.96 14.31 17.47
C ARG A 117 6.53 15.00 18.71
N THR A 118 6.20 14.53 19.93
CA THR A 118 6.89 14.99 21.15
C THR A 118 8.34 14.48 21.26
N VAL A 119 8.68 13.40 20.56
CA VAL A 119 9.98 12.73 20.66
C VAL A 119 10.66 12.48 19.30
N ASP A 120 9.90 12.49 18.21
CA ASP A 120 10.42 12.33 16.84
C ASP A 120 9.65 13.24 15.86
N THR A 121 10.35 14.23 15.31
CA THR A 121 9.77 15.24 14.42
C THR A 121 9.94 14.95 12.93
N GLN A 122 10.58 13.85 12.53
CA GLN A 122 11.02 13.66 11.14
C GLN A 122 10.66 12.30 10.53
N THR A 123 10.54 11.22 11.31
CA THR A 123 10.19 9.91 10.75
C THR A 123 8.78 9.94 10.12
N LEU A 124 8.61 9.29 8.96
CA LEU A 124 7.33 9.25 8.27
C LEU A 124 6.26 8.54 9.11
N LEU A 125 5.01 8.99 8.98
CA LEU A 125 3.87 8.38 9.65
C LEU A 125 2.95 7.75 8.60
N PHE A 126 2.83 6.43 8.66
CA PHE A 126 1.97 5.62 7.80
C PHE A 126 0.63 5.42 8.50
N TYR A 127 -0.46 5.67 7.79
CA TYR A 127 -1.81 5.58 8.34
C TYR A 127 -2.75 4.92 7.34
N GLU A 128 -3.46 3.90 7.81
CA GLU A 128 -4.44 3.17 7.00
C GLU A 128 -5.87 3.68 7.23
N PRO A 129 -6.71 3.70 6.19
CA PRO A 129 -8.16 3.80 6.35
C PRO A 129 -8.72 2.45 6.82
N VAL A 130 -10.04 2.38 7.04
CA VAL A 130 -10.66 1.06 7.31
C VAL A 130 -10.38 0.10 6.14
N THR A 131 -10.16 -1.18 6.42
CA THR A 131 -9.60 -2.16 5.46
C THR A 131 -10.27 -2.14 4.07
N TYR A 132 -11.60 -2.03 4.02
CA TYR A 132 -12.37 -2.03 2.77
C TYR A 132 -12.68 -0.63 2.22
N ALA A 133 -12.13 0.45 2.80
CA ALA A 133 -12.34 1.81 2.33
C ALA A 133 -11.79 2.01 0.91
N ILE A 134 -10.60 1.47 0.68
CA ILE A 134 -9.91 1.50 -0.60
C ILE A 134 -10.37 0.33 -1.47
N ASP A 135 -10.56 -0.85 -0.88
CA ASP A 135 -10.96 -2.06 -1.59
C ASP A 135 -12.23 -2.72 -1.01
N ALA A 136 -13.40 -2.23 -1.44
CA ALA A 136 -14.69 -2.87 -1.15
C ALA A 136 -15.15 -3.75 -2.33
N ASN A 137 -14.42 -4.84 -2.60
CA ASN A 137 -14.58 -5.60 -3.84
C ASN A 137 -14.26 -4.76 -5.08
N GLY A 138 -13.14 -4.05 -5.02
CA GLY A 138 -12.62 -3.28 -6.13
C GLY A 138 -13.37 -1.99 -6.45
N PHE A 139 -14.18 -1.51 -5.52
CA PHE A 139 -14.76 -0.18 -5.56
C PHE A 139 -14.20 0.66 -4.41
N PRO A 140 -13.51 1.76 -4.70
CA PRO A 140 -13.06 2.68 -3.67
C PRO A 140 -14.27 3.42 -3.10
N LEU A 141 -14.48 3.28 -1.80
CA LEU A 141 -15.57 3.95 -1.06
C LEU A 141 -15.11 5.23 -0.36
N GLY A 142 -13.80 5.50 -0.41
CA GLY A 142 -13.16 6.66 0.19
C GLY A 142 -12.74 6.43 1.64
N THR A 143 -11.62 7.04 2.02
CA THR A 143 -10.99 6.86 3.34
C THR A 143 -11.77 7.48 4.51
N GLY A 144 -12.59 8.49 4.24
CA GLY A 144 -13.18 9.35 5.27
C GLY A 144 -12.23 10.38 5.85
N PHE A 145 -11.03 10.51 5.28
CA PHE A 145 -10.04 11.50 5.69
C PHE A 145 -10.14 12.76 4.85
N ASN A 146 -10.27 13.90 5.52
CA ASN A 146 -10.22 15.21 4.88
C ASN A 146 -8.86 15.92 5.06
N THR A 147 -7.96 15.32 5.83
CA THR A 147 -6.58 15.76 6.07
C THR A 147 -5.74 14.55 6.48
N VAL A 148 -4.42 14.67 6.37
CA VAL A 148 -3.48 13.76 7.01
C VAL A 148 -3.55 13.86 8.55
N PRO A 149 -3.10 12.83 9.31
CA PRO A 149 -2.88 12.93 10.74
C PRO A 149 -1.96 14.11 11.10
N GLY A 150 -2.40 14.97 12.02
CA GLY A 150 -1.67 16.18 12.40
C GLY A 150 -1.97 17.42 11.55
N GLY A 151 -2.80 17.31 10.51
CA GLY A 151 -3.17 18.42 9.66
C GLY A 151 -2.13 18.74 8.57
N ASN A 152 -2.39 19.78 7.78
CA ASN A 152 -1.57 20.18 6.62
C ASN A 152 -0.08 20.39 6.94
N LEU A 153 0.29 20.73 8.18
CA LEU A 153 1.69 20.91 8.58
C LEU A 153 2.46 19.58 8.67
N SER A 154 1.75 18.45 8.79
CA SER A 154 2.35 17.11 8.81
C SER A 154 2.31 16.41 7.45
N ALA A 155 1.72 17.03 6.43
CA ALA A 155 1.47 16.41 5.12
C ALA A 155 2.75 15.88 4.44
N ASN A 156 3.87 16.61 4.56
CA ASN A 156 5.16 16.18 4.02
C ASN A 156 5.78 14.96 4.74
N LEU A 157 5.22 14.54 5.87
CA LEU A 157 5.66 13.39 6.66
C LEU A 157 4.55 12.34 6.83
N SER A 158 3.47 12.43 6.06
CA SER A 158 2.31 11.56 6.17
C SER A 158 2.13 10.73 4.92
N VAL A 159 1.97 9.43 5.12
CA VAL A 159 1.88 8.42 4.06
C VAL A 159 0.58 7.64 4.25
N LEU A 160 -0.35 7.76 3.31
CA LEU A 160 -1.53 6.92 3.24
C LEU A 160 -1.08 5.49 2.88
N SER A 161 -1.09 4.60 3.86
CA SER A 161 -0.88 3.18 3.58
C SER A 161 -2.20 2.53 3.19
N TYR A 162 -2.14 1.63 2.22
CA TYR A 162 -3.31 0.92 1.73
C TYR A 162 -2.93 -0.45 1.20
N HIS A 163 -3.90 -1.35 1.20
CA HIS A 163 -3.77 -2.71 0.69
C HIS A 163 -4.56 -2.87 -0.60
N TRP A 164 -4.11 -3.77 -1.46
CA TRP A 164 -4.89 -4.17 -2.62
C TRP A 164 -4.83 -5.67 -2.85
N TYR A 165 -6.01 -6.29 -2.85
CA TYR A 165 -6.18 -7.71 -3.07
C TYR A 165 -7.33 -7.92 -4.06
N CYS A 166 -7.06 -8.56 -5.20
CA CYS A 166 -8.14 -8.81 -6.15
C CYS A 166 -9.18 -9.72 -5.51
N THR A 167 -10.38 -9.19 -5.27
CA THR A 167 -11.41 -9.91 -4.52
C THR A 167 -11.93 -11.14 -5.23
N THR A 168 -11.78 -11.27 -6.55
CA THR A 168 -12.12 -12.53 -7.24
C THR A 168 -11.11 -13.65 -6.99
N LEU A 169 -9.93 -13.33 -6.45
CA LEU A 169 -8.83 -14.27 -6.18
C LEU A 169 -8.49 -14.41 -4.69
N SER A 170 -8.69 -13.34 -3.91
CA SER A 170 -8.21 -13.23 -2.52
C SER A 170 -9.26 -13.60 -1.47
N ILE A 171 -10.55 -13.57 -1.81
CA ILE A 171 -11.56 -14.14 -0.92
C ILE A 171 -11.62 -15.65 -1.20
N GLY A 172 -11.10 -16.43 -0.26
CA GLY A 172 -11.46 -17.85 -0.08
C GLY A 172 -12.94 -18.05 0.27
N LEU A 173 -13.83 -17.13 -0.13
CA LEU A 173 -15.26 -17.29 -0.06
C LEU A 173 -15.66 -18.12 -1.28
N PRO A 174 -16.15 -19.35 -1.11
CA PRO A 174 -16.98 -19.95 -2.13
C PRO A 174 -18.29 -19.17 -2.08
N ILE A 175 -18.35 -18.01 -2.72
CA ILE A 175 -19.62 -17.54 -3.24
C ILE A 175 -19.72 -18.23 -4.60
N PRO A 176 -20.40 -19.38 -4.72
CA PRO A 176 -20.73 -19.90 -6.02
C PRO A 176 -21.68 -18.88 -6.64
N VAL A 177 -21.13 -17.96 -7.43
CA VAL A 177 -21.94 -17.15 -8.32
C VAL A 177 -22.36 -18.09 -9.44
N THR A 178 -23.44 -18.83 -9.20
CA THR A 178 -24.12 -19.59 -10.26
C THR A 178 -24.73 -18.56 -11.20
N LEU A 179 -24.01 -18.22 -12.25
CA LEU A 179 -24.50 -17.29 -13.25
C LEU A 179 -25.63 -17.90 -14.08
N PRO A 180 -26.61 -17.08 -14.51
CA PRO A 180 -27.60 -17.50 -15.49
C PRO A 180 -26.92 -18.00 -16.79
N PRO A 181 -27.48 -19.00 -17.49
CA PRO A 181 -26.97 -19.44 -18.78
C PRO A 181 -26.89 -18.26 -19.77
N GLY A 182 -25.70 -18.01 -20.33
CA GLY A 182 -25.45 -16.93 -21.30
C GLY A 182 -24.73 -15.69 -20.75
N VAL A 183 -24.44 -15.64 -19.45
CA VAL A 183 -23.56 -14.61 -18.87
C VAL A 183 -22.12 -15.13 -18.86
N THR A 184 -21.29 -14.62 -19.76
CA THR A 184 -19.83 -14.82 -19.68
C THR A 184 -19.27 -13.79 -18.70
N LEU A 185 -18.77 -14.23 -17.54
CA LEU A 185 -17.93 -13.38 -16.70
C LEU A 185 -16.74 -12.90 -17.54
N LEU A 186 -16.37 -11.62 -17.42
CA LEU A 186 -15.02 -11.20 -17.78
C LEU A 186 -14.04 -12.17 -17.11
N THR A 187 -12.93 -12.54 -17.77
CA THR A 187 -11.91 -13.35 -17.12
C THR A 187 -11.54 -12.72 -15.77
N THR A 188 -11.28 -13.55 -14.76
CA THR A 188 -10.97 -13.06 -13.39
C THR A 188 -9.91 -11.96 -13.43
N GLY A 189 -8.86 -12.13 -14.25
CA GLY A 189 -7.83 -11.12 -14.47
C GLY A 189 -8.33 -9.78 -15.03
N THR A 190 -9.24 -9.78 -16.01
CA THR A 190 -9.79 -8.52 -16.57
C THR A 190 -10.60 -7.76 -15.51
N THR A 191 -11.35 -8.47 -14.67
CA THR A 191 -12.10 -7.84 -13.57
C THR A 191 -11.14 -7.27 -12.53
N CYS A 192 -10.12 -8.02 -12.12
CA CYS A 192 -9.10 -7.53 -11.19
C CYS A 192 -8.41 -6.26 -11.69
N ASN A 193 -8.09 -6.18 -12.98
CA ASN A 193 -7.42 -5.02 -13.55
C ASN A 193 -8.32 -3.77 -13.50
N ILE A 194 -9.61 -3.90 -13.84
CA ILE A 194 -10.56 -2.77 -13.74
C ILE A 194 -10.66 -2.29 -12.28
N GLN A 195 -10.73 -3.22 -11.33
CA GLN A 195 -10.77 -2.89 -9.90
C GLN A 195 -9.49 -2.18 -9.44
N GLY A 196 -8.32 -2.70 -9.84
CA GLY A 196 -7.05 -2.09 -9.54
C GLY A 196 -6.94 -0.67 -10.11
N ASP A 197 -7.39 -0.44 -11.35
CA ASP A 197 -7.39 0.89 -11.98
C ASP A 197 -8.17 1.91 -11.15
N LEU A 198 -9.36 1.52 -10.67
CA LEU A 198 -10.17 2.37 -9.80
C LEU A 198 -9.49 2.64 -8.46
N ILE A 199 -8.82 1.65 -7.89
CA ILE A 199 -8.13 1.76 -6.60
C ILE A 199 -6.93 2.70 -6.69
N PHE A 200 -6.02 2.50 -7.64
CA PHE A 200 -4.86 3.39 -7.81
C PHE A 200 -5.29 4.83 -8.10
N GLN A 201 -6.34 5.02 -8.92
CA GLN A 201 -6.89 6.35 -9.18
C GLN A 201 -7.49 6.98 -7.91
N ALA A 202 -8.20 6.21 -7.08
CA ALA A 202 -8.78 6.73 -5.85
C ALA A 202 -7.71 7.13 -4.83
N VAL A 203 -6.64 6.33 -4.68
CA VAL A 203 -5.51 6.68 -3.83
C VAL A 203 -4.83 7.96 -4.30
N ASP A 204 -4.59 8.10 -5.61
CA ASP A 204 -4.01 9.32 -6.21
C ASP A 204 -4.88 10.57 -5.94
N ASN A 205 -6.21 10.43 -6.03
CA ASN A 205 -7.15 11.49 -5.66
C ASN A 205 -7.09 11.83 -4.16
N ASP A 206 -7.04 10.81 -3.29
CA ASP A 206 -7.00 11.00 -1.84
C ASP A 206 -5.71 11.70 -1.38
N ILE A 207 -4.55 11.33 -1.94
CA ILE A 207 -3.28 12.01 -1.62
C ILE A 207 -3.21 13.41 -2.23
N THR A 208 -3.85 13.64 -3.39
CA THR A 208 -3.99 14.99 -3.94
C THR A 208 -4.82 15.89 -3.02
N GLN A 209 -5.92 15.36 -2.47
CA GLN A 209 -6.78 16.10 -1.54
C GLN A 209 -6.09 16.36 -0.19
N THR A 210 -5.46 15.34 0.38
CA THR A 210 -4.84 15.42 1.72
C THR A 210 -3.43 16.01 1.69
N ARG A 211 -2.80 16.08 0.51
CA ARG A 211 -1.43 16.56 0.24
C ARG A 211 -0.33 15.71 0.86
N GLY A 212 -0.66 14.49 1.29
CA GLY A 212 0.31 13.47 1.73
C GLY A 212 0.93 12.70 0.57
N SER A 213 1.62 11.61 0.90
CA SER A 213 2.05 10.58 -0.06
C SER A 213 1.27 9.28 0.18
N SER A 214 1.56 8.22 -0.56
CA SER A 214 0.96 6.89 -0.39
C SER A 214 2.00 5.78 -0.47
N PHE A 215 1.68 4.65 0.15
CA PHE A 215 2.47 3.42 0.10
C PHE A 215 1.54 2.20 0.01
N LEU A 216 1.71 1.34 -1.00
CA LEU A 216 0.97 0.09 -1.10
C LEU A 216 1.62 -0.94 -0.15
N THR A 217 1.21 -0.92 1.11
CA THR A 217 1.87 -1.67 2.18
C THR A 217 1.58 -3.17 2.11
N GLU A 218 0.50 -3.56 1.44
CA GLU A 218 0.25 -4.96 1.15
C GLU A 218 -0.42 -5.19 -0.21
N PHE A 219 0.15 -6.15 -0.93
CA PHE A 219 -0.50 -6.86 -2.02
C PHE A 219 0.20 -8.20 -2.18
N GLY A 220 -0.39 -9.12 -2.92
CA GLY A 220 0.35 -10.31 -3.34
C GLY A 220 -0.55 -11.46 -3.71
N PHE A 221 -0.13 -12.20 -4.72
CA PHE A 221 -0.80 -13.38 -5.22
C PHE A 221 0.21 -14.51 -5.36
N ASP A 222 -0.24 -15.77 -5.35
CA ASP A 222 0.63 -16.93 -5.56
C ASP A 222 1.26 -16.86 -6.97
N GLY A 223 2.51 -16.40 -7.02
CA GLY A 223 3.29 -16.23 -8.25
C GLY A 223 3.56 -17.54 -9.00
N ARG A 224 3.30 -18.70 -8.39
CA ARG A 224 3.44 -20.01 -9.06
C ARG A 224 2.27 -20.33 -9.97
N THR A 225 1.17 -19.61 -9.81
CA THR A 225 -0.01 -19.73 -10.68
C THR A 225 0.06 -18.67 -11.77
N ASN A 226 -0.37 -19.01 -12.99
CA ASN A 226 -0.41 -18.03 -14.09
C ASN A 226 -1.23 -16.79 -13.73
N THR A 227 -2.38 -16.99 -13.09
CA THR A 227 -3.25 -15.89 -12.68
C THR A 227 -2.59 -15.02 -11.59
N GLY A 228 -1.96 -15.62 -10.58
CA GLY A 228 -1.29 -14.85 -9.53
C GLY A 228 -0.08 -14.09 -10.05
N ALA A 229 0.73 -14.71 -10.92
CA ALA A 229 1.84 -14.04 -11.61
C ALA A 229 1.37 -12.82 -12.40
N GLN A 230 0.33 -12.98 -13.23
CA GLN A 230 -0.26 -11.89 -14.01
C GLN A 230 -0.78 -10.75 -13.14
N GLN A 231 -1.32 -11.05 -11.97
CA GLN A 231 -1.79 -10.03 -11.03
C GLN A 231 -0.65 -9.31 -10.32
N ASN A 232 0.38 -10.04 -9.87
CA ASN A 232 1.61 -9.40 -9.37
C ASN A 232 2.18 -8.46 -10.44
N ASP A 233 2.24 -8.89 -11.70
CA ASP A 233 2.74 -8.07 -12.80
C ASP A 233 1.92 -6.81 -13.02
N TYR A 234 0.60 -6.93 -13.00
CA TYR A 234 -0.30 -5.79 -13.07
C TYR A 234 -0.05 -4.79 -11.93
N VAL A 235 0.09 -5.24 -10.68
CA VAL A 235 0.36 -4.36 -9.52
C VAL A 235 1.66 -3.61 -9.73
N LEU A 236 2.70 -4.31 -10.16
CA LEU A 236 4.05 -3.78 -10.36
C LEU A 236 4.07 -2.73 -11.48
N ASP A 237 3.36 -2.96 -12.58
CA ASP A 237 3.29 -2.02 -13.69
C ASP A 237 2.44 -0.79 -13.34
N LYS A 238 1.35 -0.97 -12.59
CA LYS A 238 0.56 0.15 -12.05
C LYS A 238 1.35 0.97 -11.03
N SER A 239 2.16 0.30 -10.23
CA SER A 239 3.01 0.97 -9.26
C SER A 239 4.01 1.88 -9.94
N ASP A 240 4.64 1.43 -11.03
CA ASP A 240 5.52 2.28 -11.85
C ASP A 240 4.75 3.46 -12.47
N GLN A 241 3.54 3.23 -12.98
CA GLN A 241 2.69 4.26 -13.58
C GLN A 241 2.37 5.41 -12.62
N TYR A 242 2.14 5.10 -11.34
CA TYR A 242 1.79 6.07 -10.30
C TYR A 242 2.98 6.49 -9.42
N PHE A 243 4.21 6.02 -9.70
CA PHE A 243 5.37 6.16 -8.78
C PHE A 243 5.08 5.69 -7.35
N GLN A 244 4.29 4.63 -7.24
CA GLN A 244 3.86 4.06 -5.98
C GLN A 244 4.90 3.07 -5.46
N SER A 245 5.40 3.30 -4.24
CA SER A 245 6.18 2.29 -3.52
C SER A 245 5.28 1.18 -2.99
N TRP A 246 5.83 -0.02 -2.81
CA TRP A 246 5.05 -1.20 -2.42
C TRP A 246 5.83 -2.20 -1.57
N THR A 247 5.09 -3.00 -0.79
CA THR A 247 5.59 -4.18 -0.08
C THR A 247 4.68 -5.38 -0.35
N VAL A 248 5.28 -6.50 -0.74
CA VAL A 248 4.52 -7.72 -1.05
C VAL A 248 4.25 -8.54 0.21
N TRP A 249 3.02 -9.00 0.38
CA TRP A 249 2.57 -9.76 1.53
C TRP A 249 2.89 -11.25 1.42
N GLY A 250 3.39 -11.83 2.51
CA GLY A 250 3.47 -13.27 2.71
C GLY A 250 4.41 -14.03 1.77
N GLN A 251 5.12 -13.34 0.87
CA GLN A 251 6.07 -13.97 -0.04
C GLN A 251 7.41 -14.16 0.67
N SER A 252 7.84 -15.42 0.76
CA SER A 252 9.20 -15.73 1.18
C SER A 252 10.06 -15.99 -0.05
N PHE A 253 11.00 -15.11 -0.36
CA PHE A 253 11.93 -15.35 -1.48
C PHE A 253 12.97 -16.44 -1.19
N ILE A 254 13.10 -16.80 0.09
CA ILE A 254 14.01 -17.82 0.61
C ILE A 254 13.17 -18.81 1.42
N ASN A 255 13.26 -20.11 1.14
CA ASN A 255 12.54 -21.10 1.93
C ASN A 255 13.26 -21.46 3.24
N GLU A 256 12.62 -22.26 4.10
CA GLU A 256 13.16 -22.68 5.41
C GLU A 256 14.52 -23.41 5.30
N SER A 257 14.82 -23.99 4.14
CA SER A 257 16.09 -24.66 3.84
C SER A 257 17.16 -23.70 3.28
N ASN A 258 16.94 -22.38 3.36
CA ASN A 258 17.80 -21.33 2.79
C ASN A 258 17.98 -21.39 1.27
N ASN A 259 17.05 -22.01 0.53
CA ASN A 259 17.09 -22.01 -0.92
C ASN A 259 16.27 -20.84 -1.49
N ILE A 260 16.82 -20.19 -2.52
CA ILE A 260 16.15 -19.12 -3.26
C ILE A 260 14.98 -19.71 -4.06
N GLN A 261 13.81 -19.07 -3.96
CA GLN A 261 12.60 -19.42 -4.69
C GLN A 261 12.49 -18.57 -5.96
N TYR A 262 13.20 -18.99 -7.02
CA TYR A 262 13.31 -18.24 -8.28
C TYR A 262 11.99 -18.08 -9.04
N ASP A 263 11.06 -19.02 -8.86
CA ASP A 263 9.69 -18.98 -9.38
C ASP A 263 8.90 -17.75 -8.90
N ILE A 264 9.17 -17.30 -7.68
CA ILE A 264 8.55 -16.11 -7.09
C ILE A 264 9.46 -14.89 -7.26
N LEU A 265 10.75 -15.04 -6.91
CA LEU A 265 11.71 -13.94 -6.90
C LEU A 265 11.85 -13.26 -8.27
N SER A 266 11.81 -14.02 -9.36
CA SER A 266 11.96 -13.48 -10.72
C SER A 266 10.89 -12.44 -11.07
N GLN A 267 9.70 -12.49 -10.46
CA GLN A 267 8.63 -11.51 -10.66
C GLN A 267 8.95 -10.16 -10.02
N PHE A 268 9.74 -10.13 -8.95
CA PHE A 268 10.09 -8.90 -8.24
C PHE A 268 11.50 -8.41 -8.56
N ASN A 269 12.32 -9.25 -9.21
CA ASN A 269 13.66 -8.92 -9.64
C ASN A 269 13.64 -8.07 -10.92
N ARG A 270 13.42 -6.76 -10.75
CA ARG A 270 13.27 -5.79 -11.83
C ARG A 270 14.14 -4.54 -11.62
N PRO A 271 14.50 -3.81 -12.68
CA PRO A 271 15.17 -2.53 -12.54
C PRO A 271 14.21 -1.47 -11.98
N TYR A 272 14.71 -0.56 -11.15
CA TYR A 272 13.94 0.57 -10.65
C TYR A 272 14.87 1.68 -10.13
N ALA A 273 14.39 2.92 -10.21
CA ALA A 273 15.09 4.07 -9.64
C ALA A 273 14.69 4.23 -8.17
N TYR A 274 15.60 3.89 -7.26
CA TYR A 274 15.32 3.96 -5.81
C TYR A 274 15.70 5.30 -5.19
N ALA A 275 16.46 6.14 -5.91
CA ALA A 275 16.72 7.53 -5.56
C ALA A 275 16.77 8.38 -6.84
N ILE A 276 16.13 9.55 -6.84
CA ILE A 276 16.05 10.44 -8.02
C ILE A 276 16.42 11.85 -7.60
N ALA A 277 17.41 12.44 -8.26
CA ALA A 277 17.87 13.81 -8.06
C ALA A 277 16.98 14.81 -8.81
N GLY A 278 15.69 14.81 -8.44
CA GLY A 278 14.68 15.64 -9.09
C GLY A 278 13.26 15.14 -8.87
N THR A 279 12.33 15.67 -9.67
CA THR A 279 10.92 15.28 -9.61
C THR A 279 10.64 14.16 -10.62
N PRO A 280 10.26 12.94 -10.19
CA PRO A 280 9.88 11.87 -11.10
C PRO A 280 8.67 12.26 -11.95
N LEU A 281 8.68 11.86 -13.22
CA LEU A 281 7.60 12.12 -14.18
C LEU A 281 7.07 10.84 -14.82
N PHE A 282 7.94 9.88 -15.10
CA PHE A 282 7.56 8.59 -15.67
C PHE A 282 8.59 7.52 -15.33
N MET A 283 8.15 6.33 -14.93
CA MET A 283 8.98 5.14 -14.80
C MET A 283 8.26 3.97 -15.45
N PHE A 284 9.01 3.14 -16.17
CA PHE A 284 8.46 1.99 -16.84
C PHE A 284 9.54 0.93 -17.07
N TYR A 285 9.16 -0.33 -16.91
CA TYR A 285 9.99 -1.47 -17.26
C TYR A 285 9.18 -2.43 -18.13
N ASP A 286 9.62 -2.62 -19.37
CA ASP A 286 8.99 -3.57 -20.29
C ASP A 286 9.45 -4.99 -19.98
N ARG A 287 8.74 -5.65 -19.07
CA ARG A 287 9.08 -7.01 -18.66
C ARG A 287 8.74 -8.11 -19.67
N ASN A 288 7.95 -7.80 -20.70
CA ASN A 288 7.32 -8.82 -21.55
C ASN A 288 8.00 -8.98 -22.91
N ASP A 289 8.72 -7.96 -23.38
CA ASP A 289 9.36 -7.98 -24.69
C ASP A 289 10.83 -7.55 -24.60
N THR A 290 11.08 -6.26 -24.44
CA THR A 290 12.43 -5.70 -24.61
C THR A 290 13.30 -5.77 -23.37
N HIS A 291 12.70 -5.93 -22.19
CA HIS A 291 13.35 -5.72 -20.89
C HIS A 291 14.02 -4.34 -20.78
N CYS A 292 13.54 -3.33 -21.52
CA CYS A 292 14.04 -1.96 -21.39
C CYS A 292 13.43 -1.27 -20.15
N PHE A 293 14.26 -0.58 -19.39
CA PHE A 293 13.87 0.36 -18.34
C PHE A 293 13.92 1.79 -18.85
N ILE A 294 12.88 2.57 -18.55
CA ILE A 294 12.76 3.98 -18.92
C ILE A 294 12.44 4.80 -17.66
N LEU A 295 13.23 5.84 -17.42
CA LEU A 295 12.98 6.84 -16.39
C LEU A 295 12.95 8.23 -17.01
N LYS A 296 11.98 9.05 -16.60
CA LYS A 296 11.88 10.46 -16.93
C LYS A 296 11.69 11.27 -15.65
N TYR A 297 12.45 12.34 -15.49
CA TYR A 297 12.36 13.21 -14.33
C TYR A 297 12.83 14.62 -14.67
N THR A 298 12.37 15.60 -13.89
CA THR A 298 12.85 16.97 -13.94
C THR A 298 14.03 17.12 -13.00
N ILE A 299 15.21 17.48 -13.51
CA ILE A 299 16.43 17.64 -12.71
C ILE A 299 16.26 18.76 -11.68
N ASP A 300 16.69 18.51 -10.45
CA ASP A 300 16.83 19.50 -9.38
C ASP A 300 18.29 19.60 -8.92
N LEU A 301 18.98 20.68 -9.31
CA LEU A 301 20.39 20.90 -8.98
C LEU A 301 20.64 21.27 -7.51
N THR A 302 19.59 21.45 -6.69
CA THR A 302 19.76 21.57 -5.23
C THR A 302 20.09 20.21 -4.58
N ILE A 303 19.82 19.11 -5.28
CA ILE A 303 20.18 17.75 -4.87
C ILE A 303 21.57 17.43 -5.45
N THR A 304 22.56 17.26 -4.58
CA THR A 304 23.95 17.00 -4.98
C THR A 304 24.28 15.51 -5.14
N CYS A 305 23.44 14.63 -4.60
CA CYS A 305 23.59 13.18 -4.77
C CYS A 305 23.08 12.75 -6.15
N PRO A 306 23.65 11.70 -6.76
CA PRO A 306 23.16 11.18 -8.04
C PRO A 306 21.77 10.57 -7.91
N SER A 307 21.07 10.44 -9.05
CA SER A 307 19.97 9.47 -9.12
C SER A 307 20.56 8.06 -9.17
N GLN A 308 19.93 7.09 -8.51
CA GLN A 308 20.44 5.73 -8.43
C GLN A 308 19.41 4.73 -8.96
N ILE A 309 19.86 3.85 -9.85
CA ILE A 309 19.01 2.88 -10.54
C ILE A 309 19.57 1.49 -10.32
N TYR A 310 18.78 0.63 -9.67
CA TYR A 310 19.09 -0.79 -9.56
C TYR A 310 18.87 -1.47 -10.91
N LEU A 311 19.82 -2.31 -11.31
CA LEU A 311 19.85 -3.10 -12.53
C LEU A 311 20.20 -4.55 -12.17
N PRO A 312 19.22 -5.47 -12.17
CA PRO A 312 19.47 -6.86 -11.82
C PRO A 312 20.41 -7.52 -12.84
N SER A 313 21.51 -8.10 -12.37
CA SER A 313 22.56 -8.70 -13.22
C SER A 313 22.08 -9.91 -14.05
N THR A 314 21.00 -10.56 -13.65
CA THR A 314 20.35 -11.63 -14.44
C THR A 314 19.67 -11.11 -15.71
N ILE A 315 19.35 -9.82 -15.76
CA ILE A 315 18.74 -9.15 -16.93
C ILE A 315 19.78 -8.25 -17.62
N TYR A 316 20.61 -7.55 -16.86
CA TYR A 316 21.62 -6.61 -17.36
C TYR A 316 23.04 -7.03 -16.93
N PRO A 317 23.62 -8.07 -17.55
CA PRO A 317 24.89 -8.63 -17.10
C PRO A 317 26.04 -7.61 -17.24
N ARG A 318 27.02 -7.67 -16.34
CA ARG A 318 28.20 -6.79 -16.38
C ARG A 318 29.36 -7.44 -17.15
N PRO A 319 30.28 -6.66 -17.76
CA PRO A 319 30.29 -5.19 -17.79
C PRO A 319 29.45 -4.57 -18.91
N ASN A 320 29.17 -5.31 -20.00
CA ASN A 320 28.64 -4.77 -21.26
C ASN A 320 27.26 -5.32 -21.65
N GLY A 321 26.48 -5.87 -20.73
CA GLY A 321 25.19 -6.51 -21.02
C GLY A 321 24.00 -5.56 -21.16
N TYR A 322 24.25 -4.26 -21.34
CA TYR A 322 23.21 -3.26 -21.53
C TYR A 322 23.74 -2.04 -22.29
N ASN A 323 22.84 -1.39 -23.01
CA ASN A 323 23.04 -0.08 -23.60
C ASN A 323 22.28 0.97 -22.79
N ILE A 324 22.86 2.17 -22.66
CA ILE A 324 22.23 3.30 -21.98
C ILE A 324 22.13 4.51 -22.91
N THR A 325 20.96 5.12 -22.96
CA THR A 325 20.70 6.40 -23.64
C THR A 325 20.31 7.43 -22.61
N LEU A 326 20.97 8.60 -22.66
CA LEU A 326 20.82 9.69 -21.71
C LEU A 326 20.53 10.99 -22.45
N THR A 327 19.65 11.83 -21.90
CA THR A 327 19.42 13.21 -22.37
C THR A 327 19.86 14.22 -21.31
N CYS A 328 19.71 15.54 -21.59
CA CYS A 328 20.02 16.62 -20.65
C CYS A 328 21.46 16.62 -20.11
N GLU A 329 22.43 16.16 -20.92
CA GLU A 329 23.85 16.09 -20.54
C GLU A 329 24.07 15.31 -19.23
N LEU A 330 23.29 14.24 -19.04
CA LEU A 330 23.54 13.27 -17.99
C LEU A 330 24.71 12.35 -18.37
N SER A 331 25.40 11.88 -17.35
CA SER A 331 26.39 10.81 -17.44
C SER A 331 26.02 9.66 -16.49
N SER A 332 26.49 8.45 -16.78
CA SER A 332 26.32 7.30 -15.90
C SER A 332 27.65 6.68 -15.50
N ASN A 333 27.69 6.11 -14.30
CA ASN A 333 28.77 5.23 -13.84
C ASN A 333 28.17 4.09 -13.01
N ILE A 334 28.88 2.96 -12.93
CA ILE A 334 28.54 1.92 -11.97
C ILE A 334 28.73 2.49 -10.56
N ASN A 335 27.79 2.22 -9.68
CA ASN A 335 27.88 2.64 -8.29
C ASN A 335 29.05 1.91 -7.60
N ALA A 336 29.84 2.64 -6.81
CA ALA A 336 31.05 2.09 -6.20
C ALA A 336 30.76 1.06 -5.08
N ASP A 337 29.60 1.19 -4.42
CA ASP A 337 29.19 0.39 -3.27
C ASP A 337 28.27 -0.78 -3.67
N ASP A 338 27.55 -0.66 -4.80
CA ASP A 338 26.71 -1.72 -5.36
C ASP A 338 26.93 -1.87 -6.88
N PRO A 339 27.57 -2.96 -7.36
CA PRO A 339 27.81 -3.19 -8.78
C PRO A 339 26.52 -3.43 -9.60
N ASN A 340 25.40 -3.75 -8.94
CA ASN A 340 24.09 -3.86 -9.57
C ASN A 340 23.37 -2.50 -9.63
N SER A 341 23.93 -1.43 -9.09
CA SER A 341 23.38 -0.08 -9.22
C SER A 341 24.20 0.79 -10.18
N ILE A 342 23.55 1.75 -10.82
CA ILE A 342 24.22 2.82 -11.57
C ILE A 342 23.84 4.17 -11.00
N ASP A 343 24.82 5.06 -10.93
CA ASP A 343 24.62 6.46 -10.60
C ASP A 343 24.43 7.25 -11.89
N ILE A 344 23.39 8.08 -11.93
CA ILE A 344 23.12 9.04 -12.99
C ILE A 344 23.40 10.45 -12.45
N ASN A 345 24.43 11.08 -13.04
CA ASN A 345 24.94 12.37 -12.62
C ASN A 345 24.63 13.44 -13.67
N THR A 346 24.38 14.66 -13.20
CA THR A 346 24.26 15.84 -14.07
C THR A 346 25.64 16.42 -14.34
N THR A 347 26.04 16.56 -15.60
CA THR A 347 27.36 17.12 -15.95
C THR A 347 27.32 18.63 -16.21
N ASN A 348 26.12 19.22 -16.25
CA ASN A 348 25.90 20.62 -16.61
C ASN A 348 25.19 21.42 -15.52
N SER A 349 25.83 22.50 -15.07
CA SER A 349 25.31 23.47 -14.09
C SER A 349 24.05 24.23 -14.53
N THR A 350 23.65 24.17 -15.79
CA THR A 350 22.43 24.82 -16.31
C THR A 350 21.28 23.85 -16.58
N ALA A 351 21.43 22.56 -16.25
CA ALA A 351 20.43 21.53 -16.53
C ALA A 351 19.25 21.52 -15.53
N ASN A 352 19.22 22.45 -14.55
CA ASN A 352 18.10 22.55 -13.62
C ASN A 352 16.77 22.73 -14.35
N GLY A 353 15.76 21.94 -14.00
CA GLY A 353 14.48 21.95 -14.68
C GLY A 353 14.46 21.21 -16.03
N CYS A 354 15.58 20.68 -16.51
CA CYS A 354 15.62 19.88 -17.74
C CYS A 354 14.84 18.58 -17.52
N CYS A 355 13.99 18.25 -18.49
CA CYS A 355 13.23 17.01 -18.49
C CYS A 355 14.10 15.87 -19.02
N ALA A 356 14.86 15.25 -18.12
CA ALA A 356 15.80 14.20 -18.44
C ALA A 356 15.12 12.86 -18.71
N ILE A 357 15.73 12.06 -19.59
CA ILE A 357 15.30 10.72 -19.95
C ILE A 357 16.50 9.79 -19.84
N VAL A 358 16.31 8.66 -19.17
CA VAL A 358 17.25 7.55 -19.05
C VAL A 358 16.57 6.31 -19.64
N ILE A 359 17.18 5.70 -20.64
CA ILE A 359 16.72 4.45 -21.25
C ILE A 359 17.84 3.42 -21.13
N ILE A 360 17.54 2.27 -20.55
CA ILE A 360 18.49 1.19 -20.32
C ILE A 360 17.87 -0.08 -20.89
N CYS A 361 18.53 -0.70 -21.86
CA CYS A 361 18.07 -1.94 -22.50
C CYS A 361 19.18 -2.98 -22.45
N PRO A 362 18.89 -4.27 -22.24
CA PRO A 362 19.90 -5.32 -22.39
C PRO A 362 20.43 -5.36 -23.83
N THR A 363 21.66 -5.86 -24.00
CA THR A 363 22.32 -5.99 -25.32
C THR A 363 21.92 -7.23 -26.08
#